data_AF-A0A972VCF1-F1
#
_entry.id   AF-A0A972VCF1-F1
#
_cell.length_a   1.000
_cell.length_b   1.000
_cell.length_c   1.000
_cell.angle_alpha   90.00
_cell.angle_beta   90.00
_cell.angle_gamma   90.00
#
_symmetry.space_group_name_H-M   'P 1'
#
loop_
_entity.id
_entity.type
_entity.pdbx_description
1 polymer ?
#
loop_
_entity_poly.entity_id
_entity_poly.type
_entity_poly.pdbx_seq_one_letter_code
_entity_poly.pdbx_strand_id
1 'polypeptide(L)'
;MKRILFSVCVILSFMLQGRLVWGQDSDLEDGTGPLTSEFVRELGLRSLGPALKPGRVADIAVDPRNRNVWYLACASGGLWKTMNRGNNWDPIFDEGGSYSLGCITIDARDPNIVWLGTGENSSNRRVGYGDGVYKR
;
A
#
# COMPACT_ATOMS: atom_id res chain seq x y z
N MET A 1 -25.03 46.51 -45.64
CA MET A 1 -25.88 46.24 -44.46
C MET A 1 -26.17 44.75 -44.24
N LYS A 2 -26.63 43.98 -45.25
CA LYS A 2 -26.97 42.55 -45.08
C LYS A 2 -25.81 41.61 -44.66
N ARG A 3 -24.58 41.89 -45.07
CA ARG A 3 -23.38 41.08 -44.71
C ARG A 3 -22.93 41.26 -43.26
N ILE A 4 -23.08 42.48 -42.72
CA ILE A 4 -22.71 42.79 -41.33
C ILE A 4 -23.73 42.14 -40.38
N LEU A 5 -25.02 42.20 -40.73
CA LEU A 5 -26.09 41.57 -39.95
C LEU A 5 -25.93 40.04 -39.88
N PHE A 6 -25.50 39.40 -40.96
CA PHE A 6 -25.25 37.96 -41.00
C PHE A 6 -24.04 37.56 -40.13
N SER A 7 -22.94 38.31 -40.17
CA SER A 7 -21.78 38.07 -39.30
C SER A 7 -22.09 38.28 -37.83
N VAL A 8 -22.92 39.27 -37.48
CA VAL A 8 -23.35 39.49 -36.09
C VAL A 8 -24.22 38.34 -35.59
N CYS A 9 -25.15 37.82 -36.41
CA CYS A 9 -25.95 36.65 -36.05
C CYS A 9 -25.09 35.39 -35.84
N VAL A 10 -24.11 35.12 -36.71
CA VAL A 10 -23.23 33.94 -36.56
C VAL A 10 -22.37 34.03 -35.29
N ILE A 11 -21.88 35.22 -34.94
CA ILE A 11 -21.11 35.43 -33.71
C ILE A 11 -22.01 35.30 -32.47
N LEU A 12 -23.25 35.81 -32.52
CA LEU A 12 -24.22 35.64 -31.43
C LEU A 12 -24.62 34.17 -31.24
N SER A 13 -24.77 33.41 -32.33
CA SER A 13 -25.07 31.98 -32.27
C SER A 13 -23.91 31.17 -31.67
N PHE A 14 -22.67 31.53 -31.98
CA PHE A 14 -21.48 30.93 -31.36
C PHE A 14 -21.35 31.28 -29.87
N MET A 15 -21.69 32.51 -29.47
CA MET A 15 -21.69 32.92 -28.07
C MET A 15 -22.82 32.27 -27.24
N LEU A 16 -23.98 31.97 -27.86
CA LEU A 16 -25.07 31.24 -27.19
C LEU A 16 -24.78 29.74 -27.04
N GLN A 17 -24.10 29.12 -28.02
CA GLN A 17 -23.73 27.70 -27.93
C GLN A 17 -22.54 27.44 -27.00
N GLY A 18 -21.66 28.43 -26.83
CA GLY A 18 -20.50 28.34 -25.92
C GLY A 18 -20.84 28.26 -24.43
N ARG A 19 -22.11 28.42 -24.02
CA ARG A 19 -22.55 28.25 -22.62
C ARG A 19 -23.20 26.89 -22.33
N LEU A 20 -23.38 26.03 -23.32
CA LEU A 20 -24.01 24.70 -23.16
C LEU A 20 -23.01 23.54 -23.13
N VAL A 21 -21.73 23.78 -23.41
CA VAL A 21 -20.64 22.79 -23.36
C VAL A 21 -19.51 23.28 -22.47
N TRP A 22 -19.86 23.89 -21.34
CA TRP A 22 -19.04 23.78 -20.15
C TRP A 22 -19.76 22.76 -19.32
N GLY A 23 -19.17 21.57 -19.22
CA GLY A 23 -19.65 20.59 -18.26
C GLY A 23 -19.82 21.28 -16.92
N GLN A 24 -20.81 20.83 -16.15
CA GLN A 24 -20.69 20.91 -14.71
C GLN A 24 -19.38 20.19 -14.35
N ASP A 25 -18.25 20.90 -14.39
CA ASP A 25 -17.26 20.75 -13.34
C ASP A 25 -18.05 21.18 -12.10
N SER A 26 -18.74 20.20 -11.51
CA SER A 26 -19.09 20.32 -10.11
C SER A 26 -17.75 20.53 -9.44
N ASP A 27 -17.46 21.79 -9.10
CA ASP A 27 -16.55 22.13 -8.04
C ASP A 27 -16.89 21.16 -6.92
N LEU A 28 -16.08 20.10 -6.79
CA LEU A 28 -16.17 19.22 -5.64
C LEU A 28 -15.83 20.17 -4.49
N GLU A 29 -16.85 20.62 -3.76
CA GLU A 29 -16.65 21.36 -2.52
C GLU A 29 -15.71 20.52 -1.68
N ASP A 30 -14.46 20.96 -1.63
CA ASP A 30 -13.35 20.29 -0.97
C ASP A 30 -13.60 20.43 0.53
N GLY A 31 -14.41 19.52 1.11
CA GLY A 31 -14.56 19.36 2.55
C GLY A 31 -15.97 19.43 3.16
N THR A 32 -17.07 19.48 2.40
CA THR A 32 -18.44 19.49 2.99
C THR A 32 -19.12 18.11 3.00
N GLY A 33 -18.52 17.11 2.34
CA GLY A 33 -18.98 15.73 2.39
C GLY A 33 -18.66 15.05 3.73
N PRO A 34 -19.43 14.02 4.14
CA PRO A 34 -19.22 13.32 5.42
C PRO A 34 -17.88 12.56 5.52
N LEU A 35 -17.10 12.48 4.45
CA LEU A 35 -15.82 11.80 4.37
C LEU A 35 -14.69 12.80 4.10
N THR A 36 -14.50 13.75 5.01
CA THR A 36 -13.38 14.69 4.94
C THR A 36 -12.04 14.00 5.19
N SER A 37 -10.95 14.59 4.73
CA SER A 37 -9.58 14.11 4.99
C SER A 37 -9.29 14.01 6.49
N GLU A 38 -9.82 14.96 7.27
CA GLU A 38 -9.73 14.98 8.73
C GLU A 38 -10.44 13.76 9.33
N PHE A 39 -11.67 13.48 8.89
CA PHE A 39 -12.44 12.33 9.37
C PHE A 39 -11.73 11.00 9.06
N VAL A 40 -11.17 10.85 7.84
CA VAL A 40 -10.46 9.61 7.47
C VAL A 40 -9.14 9.47 8.24
N ARG A 41 -8.45 10.56 8.59
CA ARG A 41 -7.24 10.51 9.42
C ARG A 41 -7.51 10.09 10.87
N GLU A 42 -8.72 10.36 11.38
CA GLU A 42 -9.14 9.89 12.70
C GLU A 42 -9.46 8.39 12.73
N LEU A 43 -9.70 7.76 11.57
CA LEU A 43 -9.87 6.32 11.46
C LEU A 43 -8.53 5.60 11.57
N GLY A 44 -8.12 5.28 12.80
CA GLY A 44 -6.95 4.46 13.06
C GLY A 44 -7.13 3.03 12.55
N LEU A 45 -6.21 2.57 11.70
CA LEU A 45 -6.12 1.15 11.36
C LEU A 45 -5.74 0.35 12.61
N ARG A 46 -6.44 -0.76 12.85
CA ARG A 46 -6.11 -1.70 13.92
C ARG A 46 -6.08 -3.12 13.40
N SER A 47 -5.15 -3.92 13.93
CA SER A 47 -5.15 -5.36 13.67
C SER A 47 -6.37 -6.01 14.31
N LEU A 48 -7.05 -6.88 13.56
CA LEU A 48 -8.13 -7.74 14.06
C LEU A 48 -7.60 -9.09 14.61
N GLY A 49 -6.28 -9.29 14.57
CA GLY A 49 -5.64 -10.55 14.92
C GLY A 49 -5.82 -11.65 13.86
N PRO A 50 -5.18 -12.82 14.06
CA PRO A 50 -5.16 -13.93 13.08
C PRO A 50 -6.48 -14.71 12.97
N ALA A 51 -7.61 -14.14 13.39
CA ALA A 51 -8.85 -14.85 13.68
C ALA A 51 -9.54 -15.53 12.48
N LEU A 52 -9.20 -15.18 11.23
CA LEU A 52 -9.99 -15.61 10.07
C LEU A 52 -9.24 -16.47 9.05
N LYS A 53 -7.95 -16.23 8.76
CA LYS A 53 -7.06 -17.14 7.98
C LYS A 53 -5.60 -16.79 8.27
N PRO A 54 -4.75 -17.73 8.71
CA PRO A 54 -3.32 -17.45 8.81
C PRO A 54 -2.76 -17.21 7.40
N GLY A 55 -2.00 -16.13 7.23
CA GLY A 55 -1.29 -15.86 5.99
C GLY A 55 -0.26 -16.94 5.67
N ARG A 56 0.37 -16.85 4.49
CA ARG A 56 1.42 -17.79 4.08
C ARG A 56 2.75 -17.37 4.68
N VAL A 57 3.22 -18.13 5.66
CA VAL A 57 4.57 -18.01 6.20
C VAL A 57 5.53 -18.69 5.24
N ALA A 58 6.44 -17.92 4.67
CA ALA A 58 7.48 -18.43 3.78
C ALA A 58 8.68 -18.93 4.58
N ASP A 59 9.08 -18.19 5.62
CA ASP A 59 10.27 -18.50 6.40
C ASP A 59 10.23 -17.88 7.81
N ILE A 60 11.00 -18.46 8.74
CA ILE A 60 11.14 -18.01 10.13
C ILE A 60 12.60 -18.04 10.57
N ALA A 61 13.06 -16.95 11.19
CA ALA A 61 14.37 -16.88 11.81
C ALA A 61 14.25 -16.56 13.30
N VAL A 62 14.94 -17.32 14.15
CA VAL A 62 14.96 -17.13 15.61
C VAL A 62 16.32 -16.56 16.02
N ASP A 63 16.34 -15.48 16.81
CA ASP A 63 17.58 -14.89 17.28
C ASP A 63 18.37 -15.91 18.15
N PRO A 64 19.61 -16.25 17.78
CA PRO A 64 20.40 -17.23 18.51
C PRO A 64 20.77 -16.77 19.93
N ARG A 65 20.77 -15.46 20.19
CA ARG A 65 21.08 -14.87 21.50
C ARG A 65 19.87 -14.83 22.42
N ASN A 66 18.66 -14.76 21.85
CA ASN A 66 17.42 -14.66 22.60
C ASN A 66 16.27 -15.38 21.89
N ARG A 67 15.94 -16.58 22.37
CA ARG A 67 14.84 -17.41 21.83
C ARG A 67 13.43 -16.82 21.99
N ASN A 68 13.28 -15.64 22.60
CA ASN A 68 12.01 -14.92 22.60
C ASN A 68 11.81 -14.06 21.34
N VAL A 69 12.89 -13.79 20.58
CA VAL A 69 12.90 -12.88 19.44
C VAL A 69 12.88 -13.66 18.13
N TRP A 70 11.78 -13.59 17.39
CA TRP A 70 11.64 -14.26 16.09
C TRP A 70 11.29 -13.24 15.01
N TYR A 71 11.66 -13.58 13.78
CA TYR A 71 11.33 -12.86 12.57
C TYR A 71 10.60 -13.80 11.62
N LEU A 72 9.57 -13.31 10.95
CA LEU A 72 8.65 -14.14 10.19
C LEU A 72 8.33 -13.47 8.85
N ALA A 73 8.81 -14.08 7.77
CA ALA A 73 8.65 -13.59 6.40
C ALA A 73 7.40 -14.21 5.77
N CYS A 74 6.51 -13.35 5.25
CA CYS A 74 5.25 -13.78 4.65
C CYS A 74 5.20 -13.53 3.14
N ALA A 75 4.69 -14.51 2.40
CA ALA A 75 4.67 -14.52 0.93
C ALA A 75 3.85 -13.37 0.31
N SER A 76 2.89 -12.80 1.04
CA SER A 76 2.15 -11.60 0.64
C SER A 76 1.66 -10.84 1.88
N GLY A 77 2.51 -10.76 2.88
CA GLY A 77 2.11 -10.28 4.21
C GLY A 77 3.19 -9.50 4.93
N GLY A 78 4.29 -9.14 4.26
CA GLY A 78 5.37 -8.38 4.88
C GLY A 78 6.15 -9.17 5.95
N LEU A 79 6.97 -8.44 6.69
CA LEU A 79 7.89 -8.98 7.70
C LEU A 79 7.38 -8.64 9.11
N TRP A 80 7.30 -9.67 9.94
CA TRP A 80 6.84 -9.56 11.31
C TRP A 80 7.94 -9.92 12.30
N LYS A 81 7.92 -9.26 13.45
CA LYS A 81 8.82 -9.53 14.57
C LYS A 81 8.01 -9.79 15.83
N THR A 82 8.44 -10.78 16.61
CA THR A 82 7.97 -10.99 17.98
C THR A 82 9.14 -10.85 18.95
N MET A 83 8.84 -10.41 20.18
CA MET A 83 9.79 -10.38 21.29
C MET A 83 9.35 -11.30 22.45
N ASN A 84 8.26 -12.05 22.25
CA ASN A 84 7.60 -12.84 23.29
C ASN A 84 7.16 -14.23 22.79
N ARG A 85 8.01 -14.89 21.98
CA ARG A 85 7.78 -16.25 21.46
C ARG A 85 6.49 -16.41 20.64
N GLY A 86 6.11 -15.36 19.91
CA GLY A 86 4.99 -15.40 18.98
C GLY A 86 3.62 -15.13 19.59
N ASN A 87 3.55 -14.66 20.85
CA ASN A 87 2.29 -14.22 21.44
C ASN A 87 1.78 -12.92 20.77
N ASN A 88 2.69 -11.96 20.55
CA ASN A 88 2.40 -10.70 19.84
C ASN A 88 3.40 -10.50 18.70
N TRP A 89 2.97 -9.78 17.66
CA TRP A 89 3.75 -9.52 16.45
C TRP A 89 3.64 -8.06 16.03
N ASP A 90 4.78 -7.46 15.71
CA ASP A 90 4.89 -6.11 15.17
C ASP A 90 5.36 -6.17 13.70
N PRO A 91 4.76 -5.40 12.79
CA PRO A 91 5.28 -5.26 11.43
C PRO A 91 6.57 -4.41 11.46
N ILE A 92 7.59 -4.81 10.70
CA ILE A 92 8.91 -4.14 10.72
C ILE A 92 9.47 -3.80 9.33
N PHE A 93 8.65 -3.93 8.28
CA PHE A 93 9.04 -3.72 6.88
C PHE A 93 7.95 -3.02 6.06
N ASP A 94 7.17 -2.14 6.67
CA ASP A 94 6.08 -1.42 5.99
C ASP A 94 6.58 -0.40 4.97
N GLU A 95 7.82 0.09 5.14
CA GLU A 95 8.48 1.02 4.21
C GLU A 95 9.27 0.31 3.09
N GLY A 96 9.25 -1.03 3.06
CA GLY A 96 9.95 -1.84 2.07
C GLY A 96 9.29 -1.77 0.68
N GLY A 97 10.09 -1.99 -0.37
CA GLY A 97 9.61 -1.94 -1.76
C GLY A 97 8.77 -3.14 -2.20
N SER A 98 8.85 -4.28 -1.49
CA SER A 98 8.05 -5.48 -1.79
C SER A 98 7.31 -5.99 -0.56
N TYR A 99 6.01 -6.24 -0.72
CA TYR A 99 5.16 -6.89 0.28
C TYR A 99 5.28 -8.43 0.27
N SER A 100 6.00 -8.96 -0.72
CA SER A 100 6.11 -10.38 -1.01
C SER A 100 7.47 -10.90 -0.56
N LEU A 101 7.51 -11.71 0.49
CA LEU A 101 8.77 -12.16 1.10
C LEU A 101 8.94 -13.68 0.97
N GLY A 102 10.15 -14.11 0.63
CA GLY A 102 10.47 -15.52 0.35
C GLY A 102 11.41 -16.16 1.36
N CYS A 103 12.34 -15.40 1.93
CA CYS A 103 13.29 -15.93 2.91
C CYS A 103 13.79 -14.86 3.88
N ILE A 104 14.21 -15.32 5.07
CA ILE A 104 14.83 -14.48 6.08
C ILE A 104 15.92 -15.26 6.81
N THR A 105 17.06 -14.63 7.03
CA THR A 105 18.13 -15.22 7.85
C THR A 105 18.82 -14.18 8.69
N ILE A 106 19.36 -14.62 9.82
CA ILE A 106 20.20 -13.82 10.70
C ILE A 106 21.65 -14.16 10.36
N ASP A 107 22.54 -13.16 10.30
CA ASP A 107 23.97 -13.42 10.08
C ASP A 107 24.54 -14.22 11.27
N ALA A 108 25.21 -15.33 10.96
CA ALA A 108 25.74 -16.24 11.97
C ALA A 108 26.90 -15.65 12.79
N ARG A 109 27.61 -14.65 12.25
CA ARG A 109 28.75 -13.98 12.90
C ARG A 109 28.31 -12.72 13.64
N ASP A 110 27.33 -12.01 13.10
CA ASP A 110 26.76 -10.82 13.74
C ASP A 110 25.22 -10.88 13.74
N PRO A 111 24.60 -11.39 14.83
CA PRO A 111 23.15 -11.50 14.91
C PRO A 111 22.40 -10.16 14.97
N ASN A 112 23.08 -9.02 14.90
CA ASN A 112 22.44 -7.73 14.66
C ASN A 112 22.05 -7.54 13.20
N ILE A 113 22.63 -8.31 12.29
CA ILE A 113 22.35 -8.24 10.86
C ILE A 113 21.27 -9.25 10.50
N VAL A 114 20.22 -8.76 9.86
CA VAL A 114 19.13 -9.57 9.30
C VAL A 114 19.07 -9.37 7.79
N TRP A 115 19.13 -10.47 7.06
CA TRP A 115 18.98 -10.50 5.62
C TRP A 115 17.57 -10.95 5.26
N LEU A 116 16.95 -10.22 4.33
CA LEU A 116 15.60 -10.50 3.85
C LEU A 116 15.61 -10.61 2.33
N GLY A 117 15.17 -11.76 1.80
CA GLY A 117 14.94 -11.95 0.38
C GLY A 117 13.47 -11.75 0.02
N THR A 118 13.21 -10.94 -1.00
CA THR A 118 11.87 -10.68 -1.50
C THR A 118 11.54 -11.56 -2.72
N GLY A 119 10.25 -11.70 -2.99
CA GLY A 119 9.69 -12.61 -3.99
C GLY A 119 9.40 -14.00 -3.42
N GLU A 120 8.25 -14.56 -3.77
CA GLU A 120 7.90 -15.90 -3.27
C GLU A 120 8.56 -16.98 -4.13
N ASN A 121 9.10 -18.02 -3.50
CA ASN A 121 9.66 -19.19 -4.18
C ASN A 121 8.63 -20.30 -4.46
N SER A 122 7.34 -20.02 -4.25
CA SER A 122 6.27 -21.02 -4.31
C SER A 122 5.64 -21.07 -5.71
N SER A 123 5.32 -22.27 -6.19
CA SER A 123 4.75 -22.48 -7.54
C SER A 123 3.22 -22.54 -7.54
N ASN A 124 2.57 -21.63 -6.80
CA ASN A 124 1.10 -21.57 -6.73
C ASN A 124 0.53 -20.55 -7.74
N ARG A 125 -0.79 -20.53 -7.93
CA ARG A 125 -1.46 -19.69 -8.94
C ARG A 125 -1.42 -18.18 -8.63
N ARG A 126 -0.82 -17.76 -7.51
CA ARG A 126 -0.73 -16.36 -7.06
C ARG A 126 0.59 -16.15 -6.31
N VAL A 127 1.57 -15.57 -7.00
CA VAL A 127 2.92 -15.33 -6.51
C VAL A 127 3.24 -13.84 -6.67
N GLY A 128 3.66 -13.20 -5.59
CA GLY A 128 4.24 -11.87 -5.60
C GLY A 128 5.69 -11.87 -6.12
N TYR A 129 6.03 -10.87 -6.93
CA TYR A 129 7.40 -10.67 -7.38
C TYR A 129 8.25 -10.00 -6.29
N GLY A 130 9.53 -10.32 -6.30
CA GLY A 130 10.53 -9.66 -5.48
C GLY A 130 11.15 -8.47 -6.21
N ASP A 131 11.73 -7.58 -5.42
CA ASP A 131 12.54 -6.43 -5.82
C ASP A 131 14.00 -6.54 -5.37
N GLY A 132 14.38 -7.61 -4.66
CA GLY A 132 15.78 -7.91 -4.34
C GLY A 132 16.01 -8.42 -2.93
N VAL A 133 17.14 -8.01 -2.35
CA VAL A 133 17.59 -8.43 -1.01
C VAL A 133 17.81 -7.19 -0.16
N TYR A 134 17.28 -7.22 1.06
CA TYR A 134 17.41 -6.16 2.05
C TYR A 134 18.33 -6.62 3.18
N LYS A 135 18.99 -5.64 3.80
CA LYS A 135 19.82 -5.79 4.98
C LYS A 135 19.37 -4.78 6.03
N ARG A 136 19.21 -5.24 7.26
CA ARG A 136 19.01 -4.39 8.44
C ARG A 136 20.05 -4.73 9.51
#